data_AF-A0A087TWV8-F1
#
_entry.id   AF-A0A087TWV8-F1
#
_cell.length_a   1.000
_cell.length_b   1.000
_cell.length_c   1.000
_cell.angle_alpha   90.00
_cell.angle_beta   90.00
_cell.angle_gamma   90.00
#
_symmetry.space_group_name_H-M   'P 1'
#
loop_
_entity.id
_entity.type
_entity.pdbx_description
1 polymer ?
#
loop_
_entity_poly.entity_id
_entity_poly.type
_entity_poly.pdbx_seq_one_letter_code
_entity_poly.pdbx_strand_id
1 'polypeptide(L)'
;MLKPLIFLIQDVEAFSVEPLQELIFVCKRYAGKLPIVLVFGMASAMVTLHSMLPQKALCCLGIETFYTTCASESLTRIIEEVIISPQMPFKMGPRVFRLIIDIVLYHDFSVLNLTHLLKYSVAEHFFGSSIAKLCCNELEIQKKVQNMNSEDLELLKMLPSFQMYLKTKPNLTPQKDCK
;
A
#
# COMPACT_ATOMS: atom_id res chain seq x y z
N MET A 1 -29.90 -21.75 -20.23
CA MET A 1 -29.82 -21.10 -18.90
C MET A 1 -29.94 -19.59 -19.09
N LEU A 2 -30.77 -18.92 -18.29
CA LEU A 2 -30.82 -17.46 -18.26
C LEU A 2 -29.54 -16.92 -17.60
N LYS A 3 -28.97 -15.83 -18.13
CA LYS A 3 -27.80 -15.18 -17.51
C LYS A 3 -28.22 -14.46 -16.23
N PRO A 4 -27.48 -14.60 -15.12
CA PRO A 4 -27.81 -13.92 -13.86
C PRO A 4 -27.64 -12.40 -13.98
N LEU A 5 -28.58 -11.65 -13.43
CA LEU A 5 -28.48 -10.20 -13.23
C LEU A 5 -27.86 -9.94 -11.85
N ILE A 6 -26.68 -9.32 -11.84
CA ILE A 6 -25.91 -9.10 -10.61
C ILE A 6 -26.00 -7.63 -10.23
N PHE A 7 -26.49 -7.35 -9.02
CA PHE A 7 -26.43 -6.02 -8.41
C PHE A 7 -25.30 -5.97 -7.40
N LEU A 8 -24.32 -5.10 -7.64
CA LEU A 8 -23.20 -4.85 -6.74
C LEU A 8 -23.49 -3.60 -5.90
N ILE A 9 -23.73 -3.79 -4.61
CA ILE A 9 -23.91 -2.71 -3.64
C ILE A 9 -22.62 -2.59 -2.85
N GLN A 10 -21.77 -1.62 -3.18
CA GLN A 10 -20.40 -1.54 -2.63
C GLN A 10 -20.34 -1.24 -1.13
N ASP A 11 -21.28 -0.44 -0.64
CA ASP A 11 -21.39 -0.09 0.77
C ASP A 11 -22.85 -0.18 1.16
N VAL A 12 -23.25 -1.33 1.67
CA VAL A 12 -24.63 -1.56 2.11
C VAL A 12 -24.96 -0.80 3.40
N GLU A 13 -23.94 -0.46 4.20
CA GLU A 13 -24.10 0.20 5.50
C GLU A 13 -24.44 1.69 5.33
N ALA A 14 -24.04 2.29 4.19
CA ALA A 14 -24.43 3.63 3.81
C ALA A 14 -25.87 3.74 3.26
N PHE A 15 -26.56 2.62 2.98
CA PHE A 15 -27.94 2.66 2.49
C PHE A 15 -28.95 2.88 3.61
N SER A 16 -29.98 3.68 3.32
CA SER A 16 -31.16 3.69 4.18
C SER A 16 -31.92 2.37 4.08
N VAL A 17 -32.57 1.99 5.18
CA VAL A 17 -33.24 0.69 5.31
C VAL A 17 -34.40 0.54 4.32
N GLU A 18 -35.19 1.60 4.12
CA GLU A 18 -36.43 1.55 3.33
C GLU A 18 -36.17 1.22 1.84
N PRO A 19 -35.29 1.93 1.11
CA PRO A 19 -35.03 1.63 -0.29
C PRO A 19 -34.38 0.26 -0.50
N LEU A 20 -33.50 -0.15 0.43
CA LEU A 20 -32.86 -1.46 0.34
C LEU A 20 -33.87 -2.59 0.55
N GLN A 21 -34.78 -2.44 1.50
CA GLN A 21 -35.87 -3.39 1.72
C GLN A 21 -36.79 -3.49 0.49
N GLU A 22 -37.19 -2.35 -0.08
CA GLU A 22 -38.03 -2.33 -1.28
C GLU A 22 -37.33 -3.00 -2.46
N LEU A 23 -36.04 -2.74 -2.66
CA LEU A 23 -35.22 -3.39 -3.67
C LEU A 23 -35.25 -4.91 -3.51
N ILE A 24 -35.03 -5.42 -2.29
CA ILE A 24 -35.06 -6.87 -2.00
C ILE A 24 -36.43 -7.47 -2.36
N PHE A 25 -37.53 -6.81 -1.99
CA PHE A 25 -38.87 -7.31 -2.31
C PHE A 25 -39.18 -7.29 -3.80
N VAL A 26 -38.75 -6.25 -4.51
CA VAL A 26 -38.85 -6.19 -5.98
C VAL A 26 -38.06 -7.35 -6.59
N CYS A 27 -36.80 -7.55 -6.18
CA CYS A 27 -35.99 -8.67 -6.66
C CYS A 27 -36.65 -10.02 -6.38
N LYS A 28 -37.22 -10.24 -5.19
CA LYS A 28 -37.93 -11.48 -4.84
C LYS A 28 -39.14 -11.73 -5.74
N ARG A 29 -39.90 -10.68 -6.08
CA ARG A 29 -41.07 -10.79 -6.98
C ARG A 29 -40.67 -11.19 -8.40
N TYR A 30 -39.49 -10.77 -8.87
CA TYR A 30 -38.97 -11.10 -10.19
C TYR A 30 -38.08 -12.36 -10.22
N ALA A 31 -37.74 -12.94 -9.08
CA ALA A 31 -36.85 -14.11 -8.97
C ALA A 31 -37.33 -15.34 -9.75
N GLY A 32 -38.65 -15.49 -9.98
CA GLY A 32 -39.20 -16.57 -10.80
C GLY A 32 -39.04 -16.37 -12.32
N LYS A 33 -38.74 -15.15 -12.77
CA LYS A 33 -38.54 -14.79 -14.19
C LYS A 33 -37.09 -14.48 -14.52
N LEU A 34 -36.35 -13.93 -13.57
CA LEU A 34 -34.97 -13.50 -13.72
C LEU A 34 -34.12 -14.10 -12.61
N PRO A 35 -33.00 -14.79 -12.91
CA PRO A 35 -32.02 -15.14 -11.90
C PRO A 35 -31.30 -13.87 -11.44
N ILE A 36 -31.62 -13.38 -10.23
CA ILE A 36 -31.04 -12.16 -9.66
C ILE A 36 -30.09 -12.54 -8.52
N VAL A 37 -28.91 -11.93 -8.50
CA VAL A 37 -27.89 -12.08 -7.44
C VAL A 37 -27.59 -10.69 -6.88
N LEU A 38 -27.60 -10.58 -5.55
CA LEU A 38 -27.22 -9.36 -4.83
C LEU A 38 -25.87 -9.60 -4.16
N VAL A 39 -24.90 -8.73 -4.42
CA VAL A 39 -23.59 -8.76 -3.77
C VAL A 39 -23.48 -7.52 -2.89
N PHE A 40 -23.40 -7.75 -1.58
CA PHE A 40 -23.26 -6.69 -0.58
C PHE A 40 -21.80 -6.54 -0.18
N GLY A 41 -21.23 -5.38 -0.46
CA GLY A 41 -19.99 -4.92 0.14
C GLY A 41 -20.29 -4.44 1.55
N MET A 42 -19.65 -5.09 2.50
CA MET A 42 -19.77 -4.81 3.93
C MET A 42 -18.37 -4.58 4.49
N ALA A 43 -18.22 -3.53 5.29
CA ALA A 43 -17.01 -3.29 6.05
C ALA A 43 -17.05 -4.00 7.40
N SER A 44 -18.25 -4.21 7.95
CA SER A 44 -18.48 -4.79 9.27
C SER A 44 -18.94 -6.25 9.23
N ALA A 45 -19.22 -6.79 10.43
CA ALA A 45 -19.71 -8.16 10.57
C ALA A 45 -21.16 -8.30 10.08
N MET A 46 -21.53 -9.53 9.72
CA MET A 46 -22.90 -9.88 9.28
C MET A 46 -24.02 -9.48 10.25
N VAL A 47 -23.71 -9.37 11.54
CA VAL A 47 -24.67 -8.92 12.57
C VAL A 47 -25.24 -7.54 12.24
N THR A 48 -24.43 -6.64 11.65
CA THR A 48 -24.87 -5.31 11.23
C THR A 48 -25.98 -5.40 10.18
N LEU A 49 -25.81 -6.25 9.17
CA LEU A 49 -26.83 -6.46 8.14
C LEU A 49 -28.11 -7.07 8.73
N HIS A 50 -28.00 -7.96 9.70
CA HIS A 50 -29.16 -8.50 10.42
C HIS A 50 -29.90 -7.45 11.27
N SER A 51 -29.18 -6.47 11.81
CA SER A 51 -29.77 -5.36 12.57
C SER A 51 -30.39 -4.28 11.67
N MET A 52 -29.83 -4.09 10.48
CA MET A 52 -30.25 -3.07 9.54
C MET A 52 -31.50 -3.48 8.75
N LEU A 53 -31.58 -4.75 8.34
CA LEU A 53 -32.70 -5.26 7.55
C LEU A 53 -33.78 -5.92 8.43
N PRO A 54 -35.07 -5.61 8.22
CA PRO A 54 -36.13 -6.34 8.91
C PRO A 54 -36.15 -7.82 8.54
N GLN A 55 -36.58 -8.66 9.49
CA GLN A 55 -36.66 -10.11 9.32
C GLN A 55 -37.39 -10.55 8.04
N LYS A 56 -38.44 -9.82 7.63
CA LYS A 56 -39.17 -10.11 6.39
C LYS A 56 -38.30 -10.00 5.13
N ALA A 57 -37.40 -9.02 5.08
CA ALA A 57 -36.47 -8.85 3.97
C ALA A 57 -35.37 -9.90 4.01
N LEU A 58 -34.81 -10.19 5.20
CA LEU A 58 -33.80 -11.23 5.38
C LEU A 58 -34.28 -12.61 4.94
N CYS A 59 -35.51 -13.01 5.30
CA CYS A 59 -36.09 -14.29 4.87
C CYS A 59 -36.28 -14.41 3.34
N CYS A 60 -36.22 -13.30 2.60
CA CYS A 60 -36.28 -13.33 1.14
C CYS A 60 -34.92 -13.65 0.49
N LEU A 61 -33.83 -13.60 1.26
CA LEU A 61 -32.45 -13.76 0.80
C LEU A 61 -31.89 -15.13 1.17
N GLY A 62 -31.23 -15.79 0.22
CA GLY A 62 -30.29 -16.88 0.51
C GLY A 62 -28.90 -16.29 0.64
N ILE A 63 -28.43 -16.10 1.88
CA ILE A 63 -27.19 -15.36 2.16
C ILE A 63 -26.03 -16.36 2.24
N GLU A 64 -24.99 -16.12 1.45
CA GLU A 64 -23.68 -16.76 1.57
C GLU A 64 -22.63 -15.69 1.88
N THR A 65 -21.73 -15.97 2.82
CA THR A 65 -20.76 -15.00 3.31
C THR A 65 -19.37 -15.28 2.75
N PHE A 66 -18.75 -14.25 2.21
CA PHE A 66 -17.38 -14.27 1.70
C PHE A 66 -16.54 -13.29 2.50
N TYR A 67 -15.28 -13.64 2.75
CA TYR A 67 -14.33 -12.80 3.47
C TYR A 67 -13.19 -12.41 2.55
N THR A 68 -12.78 -11.15 2.63
CA THR A 68 -11.55 -10.66 2.03
C THR A 68 -10.40 -10.77 3.02
N THR A 69 -9.17 -10.72 2.53
CA THR A 69 -7.97 -10.69 3.37
C THR A 69 -7.97 -9.44 4.24
N CYS A 70 -7.55 -9.59 5.49
CA CYS A 70 -7.43 -8.47 6.42
C CYS A 70 -6.44 -7.43 5.87
N ALA A 71 -6.72 -6.14 6.13
CA ALA A 71 -5.83 -5.07 5.69
C ALA A 71 -4.44 -5.17 6.32
N SER A 72 -4.33 -5.70 7.54
CA SER A 72 -3.06 -5.97 8.23
C SER A 72 -2.21 -7.03 7.52
N GLU A 73 -2.83 -8.12 7.05
CA GLU A 73 -2.15 -9.16 6.27
C GLU A 73 -1.67 -8.60 4.93
N SER A 74 -2.53 -7.81 4.29
CA SER A 74 -2.21 -7.14 3.02
C SER A 74 -1.04 -6.16 3.18
N LEU A 75 -1.03 -5.38 4.27
CA LEU A 75 0.06 -4.47 4.62
C LEU A 75 1.37 -5.22 4.88
N THR A 76 1.32 -6.31 5.64
CA THR A 76 2.50 -7.16 5.91
C THR A 76 3.11 -7.67 4.62
N ARG A 77 2.28 -8.17 3.72
CA ARG A 77 2.71 -8.64 2.40
C ARG A 77 3.35 -7.54 1.56
N ILE A 78 2.77 -6.33 1.55
CA ILE A 78 3.35 -5.18 0.84
C ILE A 78 4.72 -4.81 1.43
N ILE A 79 4.87 -4.82 2.75
CA ILE A 79 6.14 -4.53 3.42
C ILE A 79 7.21 -5.53 2.99
N GLU A 80 6.90 -6.83 3.03
CA GLU A 80 7.84 -7.90 2.70
C GLU A 80 8.22 -7.90 1.21
N GLU A 81 7.21 -7.85 0.33
CA GLU A 81 7.42 -8.01 -1.12
C GLU A 81 7.92 -6.72 -1.80
N VAL A 82 7.66 -5.54 -1.23
CA VAL A 82 8.00 -4.24 -1.86
C VAL A 82 9.07 -3.49 -1.09
N ILE A 83 8.84 -3.23 0.20
CA ILE A 83 9.72 -2.34 0.98
C ILE A 83 11.03 -3.04 1.35
N ILE A 84 10.95 -4.29 1.81
CA ILE A 84 12.12 -5.08 2.25
C ILE A 84 12.84 -5.72 1.05
N SER A 85 12.14 -5.94 -0.05
CA SER A 85 12.68 -6.61 -1.25
C SER A 85 14.07 -6.11 -1.67
N PRO A 86 15.03 -7.03 -1.93
CA PRO A 86 16.39 -6.66 -2.29
C PRO A 86 16.48 -5.98 -3.67
N GLN A 87 15.43 -6.08 -4.49
CA GLN A 87 15.36 -5.43 -5.80
C GLN A 87 15.21 -3.91 -5.68
N MET A 88 14.78 -3.40 -4.52
CA MET A 88 14.60 -1.97 -4.28
C MET A 88 15.82 -1.39 -3.57
N PRO A 89 16.64 -0.54 -4.24
CA PRO A 89 17.84 0.05 -3.64
C PRO A 89 17.50 1.08 -2.56
N PHE A 90 16.34 1.73 -2.68
CA PHE A 90 15.86 2.68 -1.68
C PHE A 90 15.35 1.95 -0.44
N LYS A 91 15.90 2.29 0.72
CA LYS A 91 15.46 1.83 2.04
C LYS A 91 15.19 3.01 2.96
N MET A 92 14.14 2.89 3.76
CA MET A 92 13.77 3.93 4.73
C MET A 92 14.47 3.69 6.06
N GLY A 93 14.78 4.78 6.76
CA GLY A 93 15.24 4.71 8.14
C GLY A 93 14.15 4.20 9.09
N PRO A 94 14.53 3.65 10.26
CA PRO A 94 13.60 3.01 11.18
C PRO A 94 12.52 3.95 11.73
N ARG A 95 12.82 5.25 11.89
CA ARG A 95 11.87 6.25 12.39
C ARG A 95 10.76 6.54 11.39
N VAL A 96 11.13 6.76 10.13
CA VAL A 96 10.17 7.04 9.04
C VAL A 96 9.33 5.80 8.76
N PHE A 97 9.97 4.63 8.71
CA PHE A 97 9.25 3.38 8.53
C PHE A 97 8.21 3.16 9.64
N ARG A 98 8.59 3.32 10.91
CA ARG A 98 7.65 3.20 12.03
C ARG A 98 6.50 4.21 11.94
N LEU A 99 6.80 5.47 11.61
CA LEU A 99 5.78 6.50 11.44
C LEU A 99 4.76 6.13 10.36
N ILE A 100 5.22 5.66 9.19
CA ILE A 100 4.33 5.25 8.09
C ILE A 100 3.44 4.07 8.52
N ILE A 101 4.01 3.07 9.19
CA ILE A 101 3.25 1.92 9.67
C ILE A 101 2.22 2.35 10.73
N ASP A 102 2.61 3.19 11.68
CA ASP A 102 1.69 3.69 12.71
C ASP A 102 0.54 4.49 12.06
N ILE A 103 0.82 5.32 11.05
CA ILE A 103 -0.21 6.07 10.34
C ILE A 103 -1.21 5.13 9.66
N VAL A 104 -0.73 4.12 8.94
CA VAL A 104 -1.60 3.22 8.18
C VAL A 104 -2.40 2.30 9.11
N LEU A 105 -1.78 1.76 10.16
CA LEU A 105 -2.45 0.83 11.08
C LEU A 105 -3.45 1.50 12.03
N TYR A 106 -3.21 2.75 12.44
CA TYR A 106 -4.02 3.40 13.47
C TYR A 106 -5.01 4.45 12.93
N HIS A 107 -5.00 4.76 11.62
CA HIS A 107 -5.94 5.73 11.05
C HIS A 107 -6.93 5.15 10.04
N ASP A 108 -6.46 4.59 8.91
CA ASP A 108 -7.35 4.33 7.78
C ASP A 108 -7.13 2.98 7.05
N PHE A 109 -6.08 2.22 7.39
CA PHE A 109 -5.68 0.99 6.69
C PHE A 109 -5.58 1.14 5.16
N SER A 110 -5.37 2.37 4.67
CA SER A 110 -5.46 2.69 3.25
C SER A 110 -4.13 2.38 2.54
N VAL A 111 -4.17 1.41 1.64
CA VAL A 111 -3.03 1.11 0.74
C VAL A 111 -2.71 2.30 -0.18
N LEU A 112 -3.71 3.12 -0.51
CA LEU A 112 -3.50 4.35 -1.27
C LEU A 112 -2.69 5.37 -0.47
N ASN A 113 -3.03 5.56 0.82
CA ASN A 113 -2.29 6.45 1.71
C ASN A 113 -0.86 5.95 1.93
N LEU A 114 -0.67 4.64 2.15
CA LEU A 114 0.66 4.01 2.17
C LEU A 114 1.45 4.33 0.90
N THR A 115 0.83 4.19 -0.27
CA THR A 115 1.46 4.48 -1.56
C THR A 115 1.90 5.95 -1.65
N HIS A 116 1.08 6.89 -1.16
CA HIS A 116 1.44 8.31 -1.12
C HIS A 116 2.59 8.60 -0.16
N LEU A 117 2.58 8.01 1.04
CA LEU A 117 3.65 8.14 2.03
C LEU A 117 4.99 7.59 1.49
N LEU A 118 4.95 6.45 0.82
CA LEU A 118 6.13 5.87 0.17
C LEU A 118 6.62 6.75 -0.98
N LYS A 119 5.72 7.23 -1.85
CA LYS A 119 6.08 8.15 -2.93
C LYS A 119 6.72 9.43 -2.41
N TYR A 120 6.17 10.00 -1.34
CA TYR A 120 6.71 11.20 -0.71
C TYR A 120 8.10 10.93 -0.14
N SER A 121 8.29 9.82 0.57
CA SER A 121 9.59 9.42 1.14
C SER A 121 10.67 9.25 0.06
N VAL A 122 10.29 8.64 -1.07
CA VAL A 122 11.18 8.48 -2.24
C VAL A 122 11.51 9.85 -2.83
N ALA A 123 10.50 10.70 -3.06
CA ALA A 123 10.70 12.03 -3.61
C ALA A 123 11.63 12.86 -2.72
N GLU A 124 11.37 12.94 -1.42
CA GLU A 124 12.19 13.68 -0.47
C GLU A 124 13.66 13.22 -0.49
N HIS A 125 13.89 11.90 -0.56
CA HIS A 125 15.24 11.35 -0.67
C HIS A 125 15.97 11.78 -1.96
N PHE A 126 15.32 11.64 -3.12
CA PHE A 126 15.95 11.94 -4.41
C PHE A 126 16.06 13.44 -4.71
N PHE A 127 15.18 14.27 -4.16
CA PHE A 127 15.27 15.73 -4.29
C PHE A 127 16.21 16.36 -3.24
N GLY A 128 16.40 15.72 -2.08
CA GLY A 128 17.18 16.30 -0.99
C GLY A 128 18.71 16.27 -1.17
N SER A 129 19.24 15.37 -2.00
CA SER A 129 20.69 15.28 -2.23
C SER A 129 21.03 14.74 -3.61
N SER A 130 22.02 15.32 -4.27
CA SER A 130 22.54 14.82 -5.54
C SER A 130 23.18 13.43 -5.42
N ILE A 131 23.66 13.04 -4.23
CA ILE A 131 24.23 11.71 -3.97
C ILE A 131 23.17 10.62 -4.04
N ALA A 132 21.90 10.96 -3.78
CA ALA A 132 20.80 10.00 -3.89
C ALA A 132 20.70 9.39 -5.29
N LYS A 133 21.29 10.02 -6.33
CA LYS A 133 21.44 9.43 -7.68
C LYS A 133 22.15 8.06 -7.65
N LEU A 134 23.05 7.82 -6.69
CA LEU A 134 23.73 6.54 -6.49
C LEU A 134 22.81 5.44 -5.96
N CYS A 135 21.64 5.79 -5.42
CA CYS A 135 20.59 4.85 -5.04
C CYS A 135 19.93 4.28 -6.31
N CYS A 136 20.56 3.26 -6.88
CA CYS A 136 20.15 2.61 -8.12
C CYS A 136 20.58 1.13 -8.13
N ASN A 137 20.20 0.42 -9.20
CA ASN A 137 20.59 -0.98 -9.36
C ASN A 137 22.11 -1.12 -9.47
N GLU A 138 22.64 -2.22 -8.96
CA GLU A 138 24.09 -2.46 -8.86
C GLU A 138 24.84 -2.28 -10.20
N LEU A 139 24.20 -2.68 -11.30
CA LEU A 139 24.74 -2.55 -12.66
C LEU A 139 24.93 -1.10 -13.13
N GLU A 140 24.18 -0.16 -12.57
CA GLU A 140 24.22 1.26 -12.96
C GLU A 140 25.17 2.09 -12.09
N ILE A 141 25.52 1.58 -10.90
CA ILE A 141 26.33 2.31 -9.91
C ILE A 141 27.66 2.75 -10.53
N GLN A 142 28.38 1.85 -11.21
CA GLN A 142 29.67 2.18 -11.80
C GLN A 142 29.58 3.31 -12.82
N LYS A 143 28.54 3.31 -13.67
CA LYS A 143 28.32 4.36 -14.67
C LYS A 143 28.01 5.70 -14.00
N LYS A 144 27.19 5.70 -12.96
CA LYS A 144 26.85 6.92 -12.23
C LYS A 144 28.04 7.47 -11.45
N VAL A 145 28.87 6.61 -10.88
CA VAL A 145 30.10 7.01 -10.18
C VAL A 145 31.07 7.72 -11.13
N GLN A 146 31.23 7.23 -12.36
CA GLN A 146 32.07 7.88 -13.37
C GLN A 146 31.57 9.27 -13.79
N ASN A 147 30.26 9.50 -13.68
CA ASN A 147 29.61 10.77 -14.04
C ASN A 147 29.48 11.75 -12.86
N MET A 148 30.09 11.47 -11.70
CA MET A 148 30.00 12.36 -10.54
C MET A 148 30.92 13.58 -10.69
N ASN A 149 30.41 14.73 -10.27
CA ASN A 149 31.18 15.97 -10.25
C ASN A 149 31.94 16.15 -8.92
N SER A 150 32.82 17.15 -8.86
CA SER A 150 33.56 17.49 -7.63
C SER A 150 32.64 17.82 -6.44
N GLU A 151 31.51 18.49 -6.70
CA GLU A 151 30.50 18.82 -5.68
C GLU A 151 29.86 17.57 -5.07
N ASP A 152 29.53 16.56 -5.89
CA ASP A 152 28.96 15.29 -5.43
C ASP A 152 29.95 14.54 -4.53
N LEU A 153 31.25 14.59 -4.87
CA LEU A 153 32.32 13.98 -4.08
C LEU A 153 32.52 14.68 -2.73
N GLU A 154 32.40 16.01 -2.68
CA GLU A 154 32.46 16.76 -1.43
C GLU A 154 31.29 16.41 -0.53
N LEU A 155 30.07 16.41 -1.05
CA LEU A 155 28.89 16.00 -0.29
C LEU A 155 29.04 14.56 0.24
N LEU A 156 29.60 13.65 -0.56
CA LEU A 156 29.82 12.26 -0.14
C LEU A 156 30.83 12.17 1.01
N LYS A 157 31.90 12.98 0.97
CA LYS A 157 32.87 13.09 2.08
C LYS A 157 32.25 13.64 3.36
N MET A 158 31.20 14.45 3.25
CA MET A 158 30.47 15.01 4.39
C MET A 158 29.51 14.01 5.06
N LEU A 159 29.23 12.85 4.45
CA LEU A 159 28.36 11.85 5.05
C LEU A 159 28.95 11.31 6.36
N PRO A 160 28.16 11.24 7.46
CA PRO A 160 28.64 10.76 8.76
C PRO A 160 29.22 9.34 8.71
N SER A 161 28.58 8.46 7.93
CA SER A 161 29.04 7.07 7.72
C SER A 161 30.39 7.03 7.02
N PHE A 162 30.62 7.91 6.05
CA PHE A 162 31.88 7.98 5.31
C PHE A 162 33.00 8.57 6.17
N GLN A 163 32.72 9.61 6.96
CA GLN A 163 33.67 10.15 7.92
C GLN A 163 34.07 9.13 8.98
N MET A 164 33.11 8.34 9.45
CA MET A 164 33.39 7.24 10.37
C MET A 164 34.29 6.18 9.71
N TYR A 165 34.00 5.81 8.46
CA TYR A 165 34.82 4.87 7.69
C TYR A 165 36.28 5.34 7.55
N LEU A 166 36.52 6.62 7.24
CA LEU A 166 37.85 7.19 7.14
C LEU A 166 38.61 7.15 8.48
N LYS A 167 37.93 7.42 9.60
CA LYS A 167 38.53 7.33 10.94
C LYS A 167 38.95 5.91 11.29
N THR A 168 38.18 4.91 10.86
CA THR A 168 38.48 3.49 11.12
C THR A 168 39.56 2.93 10.20
N LYS A 169 39.77 3.49 9.01
CA LYS A 169 40.81 3.08 8.06
C LYS A 169 41.67 4.28 7.59
N PRO A 170 42.66 4.72 8.39
CA PRO A 170 43.48 5.90 8.07
C PRO A 170 44.43 5.75 6.86
N ASN A 171 44.61 4.54 6.31
CA ASN A 171 45.60 4.26 5.25
C ASN A 171 45.11 4.43 3.80
N LEU A 172 43.94 5.03 3.56
CA LEU A 172 43.53 5.48 2.21
C LEU A 172 43.94 6.95 1.99
N THR A 173 45.23 7.24 2.08
CA THR A 173 45.78 8.44 1.42
C THR A 173 45.84 8.18 -0.08
N PRO A 174 45.60 9.18 -0.94
CA PRO A 174 45.63 9.00 -2.37
C PRO A 174 47.02 8.50 -2.79
N GLN A 175 47.07 7.36 -3.48
CA GLN A 175 48.23 7.04 -4.32
C GLN A 175 48.35 8.20 -5.31
N LYS A 176 49.39 9.02 -5.12
CA LYS A 176 49.91 9.88 -6.17
C LYS A 176 50.29 8.94 -7.30
N ASP A 177 49.48 8.91 -8.36
CA ASP A 177 49.94 8.40 -9.65
C ASP A 177 51.08 9.31 -10.11
N CYS A 178 52.30 8.86 -9.82
CA CYS A 178 53.49 9.30 -10.51
C CYS A 178 53.46 8.67 -11.89
N LYS A 179 53.09 9.46 -12.91
CA LYS A 179 53.80 9.59 -14.19
C LYS A 179 53.17 10.67 -15.06
#